data_AF-A0A1V3JHB5-F1
#
_entry.id   AF-A0A1V3JHB5-F1
#
_cell.length_a   1.000
_cell.length_b   1.000
_cell.length_c   1.000
_cell.angle_alpha   90.00
_cell.angle_beta   90.00
_cell.angle_gamma   90.00
#
_symmetry.space_group_name_H-M   'P 1'
#
loop_
_entity.id
_entity.type
_entity.pdbx_description
1 polymer ?
#
loop_
_entity_poly.entity_id
_entity_poly.type
_entity_poly.pdbx_seq_one_letter_code
_entity_poly.pdbx_strand_id
1 'polypeptide(L)'
;METINTTDTHEQRLFILQCLRKKEHSTHELRAKGIYYPPARIKELRDKGYVIDTFYRDETDSSGLVHRVGVYVLHENEVSQKS
;
A
#
# COMPACT_ATOMS: atom_id res chain seq x y z
N MET A 1 -6.25 -13.92 7.56
CA MET A 1 -5.65 -12.73 6.90
C MET A 1 -4.24 -12.58 7.43
N GLU A 2 -3.23 -12.48 6.54
CA GLU A 2 -1.85 -12.19 6.97
C GLU A 2 -1.77 -10.75 7.52
N THR A 3 -1.19 -10.59 8.70
CA THR A 3 -0.96 -9.32 9.41
C THR A 3 0.48 -9.29 9.91
N ILE A 4 1.08 -8.11 10.00
CA ILE A 4 2.41 -7.92 10.55
C ILE A 4 2.35 -7.29 11.94
N ASN A 5 3.20 -7.75 12.86
CA ASN A 5 3.30 -7.21 14.23
C ASN A 5 4.75 -6.78 14.52
N THR A 6 5.20 -5.74 13.84
CA THR A 6 6.52 -5.14 14.05
C THR A 6 6.47 -3.63 13.86
N THR A 7 7.31 -2.92 14.61
CA THR A 7 7.56 -1.49 14.42
C THR A 7 8.71 -1.23 13.45
N ASP A 8 9.44 -2.27 13.03
CA ASP A 8 10.55 -2.14 12.10
C ASP A 8 10.07 -1.66 10.72
N THR A 9 10.64 -0.56 10.26
CA THR A 9 10.21 0.08 9.01
C THR A 9 10.58 -0.73 7.77
N HIS A 10 11.66 -1.51 7.83
CA HIS A 10 12.10 -2.38 6.74
C HIS A 10 11.14 -3.55 6.55
N GLU A 11 10.81 -4.24 7.63
CA GLU A 11 9.82 -5.32 7.63
C GLU A 11 8.45 -4.83 7.15
N GLN A 12 8.01 -3.65 7.60
CA GLN A 12 6.77 -3.04 7.12
C GLN A 12 6.79 -2.75 5.61
N ARG A 13 7.92 -2.25 5.06
CA ARG A 13 8.07 -2.03 3.61
C ARG A 13 8.01 -3.34 2.83
N LEU A 14 8.73 -4.37 3.29
CA LEU A 14 8.73 -5.69 2.65
C LEU A 14 7.33 -6.30 2.63
N PHE A 15 6.61 -6.20 3.75
CA PHE A 15 5.25 -6.70 3.85
C PHE A 15 4.26 -5.94 2.96
N ILE A 16 4.41 -4.61 2.84
CA ILE A 16 3.63 -3.82 1.87
C ILE A 16 3.91 -4.29 0.45
N LEU A 17 5.17 -4.48 0.06
CA LEU A 17 5.51 -5.01 -1.26
C LEU A 17 4.88 -6.38 -1.50
N GLN A 18 4.94 -7.28 -0.52
CA GLN A 18 4.29 -8.59 -0.60
C GLN A 18 2.77 -8.46 -0.82
N CYS A 19 2.11 -7.52 -0.14
CA CYS A 19 0.70 -7.24 -0.33
C CYS A 19 0.42 -6.69 -1.73
N LEU A 20 1.18 -5.69 -2.17
CA LEU A 20 0.97 -5.00 -3.45
C LEU A 20 1.30 -5.88 -4.66
N ARG A 21 2.21 -6.85 -4.53
CA ARG A 21 2.45 -7.89 -5.53
C ARG A 21 1.25 -8.81 -5.75
N LYS A 22 0.43 -9.02 -4.70
CA LYS A 22 -0.76 -9.88 -4.78
C LYS A 22 -1.96 -9.13 -5.38
N LYS A 23 -2.20 -7.89 -4.97
CA LYS A 23 -3.28 -7.01 -5.46
C LYS A 23 -3.07 -5.57 -4.98
N GLU A 24 -3.83 -4.62 -5.52
CA GLU A 24 -3.88 -3.27 -4.96
C GLU A 24 -4.40 -3.27 -3.51
N HIS A 25 -3.91 -2.34 -2.70
CA HIS A 25 -4.36 -2.18 -1.32
C HIS A 25 -4.58 -0.72 -0.94
N SER A 26 -5.66 -0.45 -0.23
CA SER A 26 -5.94 0.87 0.33
C SER A 26 -5.12 1.17 1.60
N THR A 27 -5.01 2.45 1.93
CA THR A 27 -4.39 2.89 3.20
C THR A 27 -5.07 2.26 4.41
N HIS A 28 -6.39 2.11 4.37
CA HIS A 28 -7.14 1.43 5.42
C HIS A 28 -6.86 -0.06 5.47
N GLU A 29 -6.82 -0.75 4.32
CA GLU A 29 -6.47 -2.17 4.28
C GLU A 29 -5.06 -2.45 4.83
N LEU A 30 -4.07 -1.63 4.45
CA LEU A 30 -2.70 -1.76 4.97
C LEU A 30 -2.62 -1.47 6.47
N ARG A 31 -3.39 -0.49 6.96
CA ARG A 31 -3.48 -0.19 8.39
C ARG A 31 -4.11 -1.34 9.17
N ALA A 32 -5.19 -1.92 8.66
CA ALA A 32 -5.84 -3.09 9.25
C ALA A 32 -4.91 -4.32 9.30
N LYS A 33 -3.91 -4.38 8.40
CA LYS A 33 -2.87 -5.42 8.41
C LYS A 33 -1.71 -5.19 9.39
N GLY A 34 -1.73 -4.10 10.16
CA GLY A 34 -0.71 -3.79 11.17
C GLY A 34 0.33 -2.75 10.74
N ILE A 35 0.20 -2.15 9.55
CA ILE A 35 1.08 -1.05 9.13
C ILE A 35 0.60 0.26 9.76
N TYR A 36 1.40 0.83 10.66
CA TYR A 36 1.01 2.05 11.38
C TYR A 36 0.80 3.27 10.46
N TYR A 37 1.76 3.54 9.57
CA TYR A 37 1.71 4.70 8.67
C TYR A 37 2.04 4.32 7.21
N PRO A 38 1.07 3.73 6.47
CA PRO A 38 1.26 3.27 5.11
C PRO A 38 1.77 4.36 4.14
N PRO A 39 1.27 5.61 4.15
CA PRO A 39 1.74 6.63 3.19
C PRO A 39 3.25 6.90 3.25
N ALA A 40 3.86 6.93 4.44
CA ALA A 40 5.31 7.08 4.56
C ALA A 40 6.06 5.88 4.00
N ARG A 41 5.61 4.66 4.29
CA ARG A 41 6.26 3.44 3.79
C ARG A 41 6.18 3.36 2.26
N ILE A 42 5.06 3.75 1.67
CA ILE A 42 4.90 3.86 0.22
C ILE A 42 5.86 4.91 -0.35
N LYS A 43 5.98 6.08 0.29
CA LYS A 43 6.95 7.11 -0.13
C LYS A 43 8.38 6.56 -0.10
N GLU A 44 8.79 5.90 0.98
CA GLU A 44 10.12 5.29 1.11
C GLU A 44 10.38 4.22 0.04
N LEU A 45 9.36 3.44 -0.36
CA LEU A 45 9.47 2.48 -1.45
C LEU A 45 9.66 3.19 -2.80
N ARG A 46 8.93 4.28 -3.06
CA ARG A 46 9.14 5.09 -4.27
C ARG A 46 10.54 5.70 -4.31
N ASP A 47 11.01 6.24 -3.19
CA ASP A 47 12.37 6.79 -3.06
C ASP A 47 13.44 5.71 -3.31
N LYS A 48 13.12 4.44 -3.07
CA LYS A 48 13.96 3.26 -3.37
C LYS A 48 13.85 2.76 -4.82
N GLY A 49 13.03 3.40 -5.65
CA GLY A 49 12.88 3.07 -7.08
C GLY A 49 11.68 2.17 -7.42
N TYR A 50 10.83 1.81 -6.45
CA TYR A 50 9.62 1.04 -6.76
C TYR A 50 8.56 1.93 -7.42
N VAL A 51 7.99 1.46 -8.52
CA VAL A 51 6.92 2.18 -9.24
C VAL A 51 5.58 1.81 -8.62
N ILE A 52 5.05 2.70 -7.78
CA ILE A 52 3.78 2.52 -7.07
C ILE A 52 2.87 3.70 -7.35
N ASP A 53 1.74 3.46 -8.02
CA ASP A 53 0.71 4.48 -8.23
C ASP A 53 -0.21 4.62 -7.02
N THR A 54 -0.84 5.80 -6.93
CA THR A 54 -1.92 6.03 -5.96
C THR A 54 -3.16 6.51 -6.70
N PHE A 55 -4.20 5.70 -6.62
CA PHE A 55 -5.56 6.09 -6.97
C PHE A 55 -6.29 6.50 -5.70
N TYR A 56 -7.42 7.17 -5.84
CA TYR A 56 -8.27 7.54 -4.72
C TYR A 56 -9.64 6.89 -4.87
N ARG A 57 -10.13 6.30 -3.79
CA ARG A 57 -11.50 5.81 -3.69
C ARG A 57 -12.17 6.50 -2.50
N ASP A 58 -13.44 6.80 -2.68
CA ASP A 58 -14.27 7.35 -1.63
C ASP A 58 -14.80 6.17 -0.79
N GLU A 59 -14.31 6.06 0.44
CA GLU A 59 -14.74 5.03 1.40
C GLU A 59 -15.58 5.70 2.50
N THR A 60 -16.73 5.12 2.80
CA THR A 60 -17.57 5.58 3.92
C THR A 60 -17.02 4.97 5.21
N ASP A 61 -16.71 5.82 6.19
CA ASP A 61 -16.30 5.35 7.51
C ASP A 61 -17.50 4.82 8.32
N SER A 62 -17.22 4.27 9.50
CA SER A 62 -18.24 3.80 10.44
C SER A 62 -19.14 4.91 10.99
N SER A 63 -18.79 6.17 10.77
CA SER A 63 -19.55 7.35 11.20
C SER A 63 -20.49 7.86 10.09
N GLY A 64 -20.45 7.25 8.89
CA GLY A 64 -21.22 7.68 7.72
C GLY A 64 -20.56 8.82 6.92
N LEU A 65 -19.33 9.21 7.25
CA LEU A 65 -18.60 10.24 6.52
C LEU A 65 -17.79 9.61 5.38
N VAL A 66 -17.86 10.23 4.21
CA VAL A 66 -17.06 9.79 3.05
C VAL A 66 -15.66 10.37 3.17
N HIS A 67 -14.67 9.49 3.23
CA HIS A 67 -13.26 9.85 3.21
C HIS A 67 -12.62 9.42 1.91
N ARG A 68 -11.75 10.28 1.39
CA ARG A 68 -10.95 9.96 0.22
C ARG A 68 -9.72 9.17 0.64
N VAL A 69 -9.70 7.88 0.32
CA VAL A 69 -8.65 6.93 0.73
C VAL A 69 -7.73 6.64 -0.45
N GLY A 70 -6.41 6.71 -0.20
CA GLY A 70 -5.40 6.33 -1.19
C GLY A 70 -5.32 4.81 -1.35
N VAL A 71 -5.40 4.34 -2.60
CA VAL A 71 -5.25 2.95 -3.04
C VAL A 71 -3.96 2.81 -3.82
N TYR A 72 -3.08 1.92 -3.36
CA TYR A 72 -1.74 1.75 -3.90
C TYR A 72 -1.68 0.56 -4.85
N VAL A 73 -1.04 0.75 -6.01
CA VAL A 73 -0.86 -0.29 -7.04
C VAL A 73 0.61 -0.38 -7.39
N LEU A 74 1.20 -1.57 -7.29
CA LEU A 74 2.59 -1.81 -7.67
C LEU A 74 2.66 -2.25 -9.15
N HIS A 75 3.51 -1.58 -9.93
CA HIS A 75 3.66 -1.81 -11.38
C HIS A 75 4.66 -2.92 -11.76
N GLU A 76 5.12 -3.72 -10.79
CA GLU A 76 5.91 -4.92 -11.09
C GLU A 76 5.11 -5.99 -11.87
N ASN A 77 3.77 -5.83 -11.93
CA ASN A 77 2.91 -6.57 -12.85
C ASN A 77 3.03 -5.97 -14.27
N GLU A 78 4.07 -6.40 -14.97
CA GLU A 78 4.44 -6.08 -16.36
C GLU A 78 4.85 -4.64 -16.69
N VAL A 79 6.17 -4.42 -16.68
CA VAL A 79 6.81 -3.84 -17.87
C VAL A 79 7.48 -4.97 -18.63
N SER A 80 6.66 -5.83 -19.26
CA SER A 80 7.07 -6.52 -20.48
C SER A 80 6.93 -5.52 -21.64
N GLN A 81 7.63 -4.39 -21.56
CA GLN A 81 7.90 -3.59 -22.75
C GLN A 81 9.11 -4.21 -23.41
N LYS A 82 8.82 -5.18 -24.29
CA LYS A 82 9.68 -5.53 -25.41
C LYS A 82 10.18 -4.24 -26.06
N SER A 83 11.49 -4.08 -26.16
CA SER A 83 12.17 -3.39 -27.26
C SER A 83 13.53 -4.03 -27.45
#